data_AF-I6B239-F1
#
_entry.id   AF-I6B239-F1
#
_cell.length_a   1.000
_cell.length_b   1.000
_cell.length_c   1.000
_cell.angle_alpha   90.00
_cell.angle_beta   90.00
_cell.angle_gamma   90.00
#
_symmetry.space_group_name_H-M   'P 1'
#
loop_
_entity.id
_entity.type
_entity.pdbx_description
1 polymer ?
#
loop_
_entity_poly.entity_id
_entity_poly.type
_entity_poly.pdbx_seq_one_letter_code
_entity_poly.pdbx_strand_id
1 'polypeptide(L)'
;MFVTLWHFTGRKNRVHWTRTCMNSSRSRLISALATSPARLLDGWHTLASLLDDGEIPLPFHSGLPAGVTVTIDARLLRPTQSVVGFREVAAKRKNIESKSRRKRVAWLRKKSVPVVIGPGGVPWMVDGHHTLRALVEADVGDKTAFGHILANWSGLDSAVFWRRMRENNYVYLQVPGSRTRLSPARLPVSLLDLQDDPWRSLAWAVGKAGVYEVQNHVFFQKFHWAEFFRVRITWDNSRKKNFRRAVATAMELACTPAASHLPGWLPSGEADANPEDAETALLATDLELAAALQGV
;
A
#
# COMPACT_ATOMS: atom_id res chain seq x y z
N MET A 1 -19.00 -57.61 11.92
CA MET A 1 -17.90 -58.34 12.58
C MET A 1 -17.29 -57.43 13.64
N PHE A 2 -16.77 -57.98 14.73
CA PHE A 2 -16.08 -57.30 15.85
C PHE A 2 -14.94 -56.36 15.38
N VAL A 3 -14.42 -55.34 16.08
CA VAL A 3 -14.59 -54.74 17.44
C VAL A 3 -14.03 -53.27 17.37
N THR A 4 -14.14 -52.28 18.27
CA THR A 4 -14.32 -52.15 19.74
C THR A 4 -15.15 -50.91 20.13
N LEU A 5 -15.45 -50.73 21.42
CA LEU A 5 -15.81 -49.45 22.06
C LEU A 5 -14.56 -48.68 22.54
N TRP A 6 -14.66 -47.37 22.73
CA TRP A 6 -14.14 -46.65 23.92
C TRP A 6 -15.06 -45.45 24.24
N HIS A 7 -15.12 -45.07 25.52
CA HIS A 7 -15.94 -43.96 26.04
C HIS A 7 -15.28 -43.42 27.31
N PHE A 8 -14.93 -42.13 27.36
CA PHE A 8 -15.10 -41.31 28.58
C PHE A 8 -14.99 -39.80 28.33
N THR A 9 -15.19 -39.02 29.39
CA THR A 9 -15.60 -37.60 29.35
C THR A 9 -14.47 -36.57 29.49
N GLY A 10 -14.58 -35.42 28.82
CA GLY A 10 -13.73 -34.23 29.04
C GLY A 10 -14.48 -32.92 28.72
N ARG A 11 -14.20 -31.83 29.44
CA ARG A 11 -15.00 -30.58 29.40
C ARG A 11 -14.34 -29.43 28.61
N LYS A 12 -15.22 -28.62 27.98
CA LYS A 12 -15.09 -27.20 27.55
C LYS A 12 -14.43 -26.87 26.19
N ASN A 13 -15.01 -25.84 25.58
CA ASN A 13 -14.53 -24.96 24.49
C ASN A 13 -14.27 -25.59 23.10
N ARG A 14 -15.35 -25.82 22.34
CA ARG A 14 -15.34 -25.74 20.87
C ARG A 14 -16.65 -25.15 20.33
N VAL A 15 -16.64 -23.86 19.99
CA VAL A 15 -17.75 -23.22 19.27
C VAL A 15 -17.88 -23.89 17.91
N HIS A 16 -19.08 -24.38 17.59
CA HIS A 16 -19.39 -24.91 16.25
C HIS A 16 -19.86 -23.77 15.35
N TRP A 17 -19.16 -23.54 14.26
CA TRP A 17 -19.71 -22.82 13.10
C TRP A 17 -20.28 -23.86 12.15
N THR A 18 -21.60 -23.88 11.98
CA THR A 18 -22.29 -24.82 11.08
C THR A 18 -22.00 -24.50 9.62
N ARG A 19 -21.56 -25.51 8.86
CA ARG A 19 -21.08 -25.36 7.48
C ARG A 19 -22.21 -25.59 6.47
N THR A 20 -22.65 -24.51 5.84
CA THR A 20 -23.57 -24.49 4.69
C THR A 20 -23.04 -23.39 3.75
N CYS A 21 -22.94 -23.54 2.43
CA CYS A 21 -23.67 -24.44 1.53
C CYS A 21 -22.77 -25.38 0.70
N MET A 22 -23.41 -26.35 0.05
CA MET A 22 -22.88 -27.11 -1.09
C MET A 22 -23.37 -26.49 -2.41
N ASN A 23 -22.46 -26.28 -3.35
CA ASN A 23 -22.55 -26.59 -4.80
C ASN A 23 -21.35 -25.91 -5.48
N SER A 24 -20.44 -26.53 -6.24
CA SER A 24 -20.54 -27.63 -7.23
C SER A 24 -21.23 -27.23 -8.55
N SER A 25 -20.53 -26.45 -9.37
CA SER A 25 -20.37 -26.71 -10.82
C SER A 25 -19.43 -25.71 -11.51
N ARG A 26 -18.32 -26.20 -12.09
CA ARG A 26 -17.54 -25.48 -13.11
C ARG A 26 -17.46 -26.34 -14.36
N SER A 27 -18.16 -25.98 -15.43
CA SER A 27 -17.80 -26.33 -16.83
C SER A 27 -18.79 -25.74 -17.84
N ARG A 28 -18.34 -24.73 -18.61
CA ARG A 28 -18.14 -24.81 -20.08
C ARG A 28 -17.58 -23.48 -20.60
N LEU A 29 -16.93 -23.53 -21.77
CA LEU A 29 -16.46 -22.36 -22.52
C LEU A 29 -17.56 -21.89 -23.49
N ILE A 30 -17.43 -20.68 -24.04
CA ILE A 30 -17.16 -20.45 -25.47
C ILE A 30 -16.87 -18.97 -25.76
N SER A 31 -16.18 -18.71 -26.87
CA SER A 31 -15.69 -17.40 -27.32
C SER A 31 -16.76 -16.53 -28.01
N ALA A 32 -16.57 -15.20 -27.99
CA ALA A 32 -17.14 -14.28 -28.96
C ALA A 32 -16.19 -13.10 -29.23
N LEU A 33 -15.94 -12.77 -30.50
CA LEU A 33 -15.14 -11.63 -30.96
C LEU A 33 -16.04 -10.71 -31.80
N ALA A 34 -16.13 -9.41 -31.46
CA ALA A 34 -16.73 -8.40 -32.33
C ALA A 34 -16.18 -6.98 -32.06
N THR A 35 -15.67 -6.37 -33.11
CA THR A 35 -15.05 -5.04 -33.25
C THR A 35 -15.89 -3.83 -32.85
N SER A 36 -15.30 -2.85 -32.14
CA SER A 36 -15.49 -1.42 -32.46
C SER A 36 -14.39 -0.52 -31.85
N PRO A 37 -14.00 0.62 -32.47
CA PRO A 37 -12.76 1.33 -32.11
C PRO A 37 -12.96 2.64 -31.29
N ALA A 38 -12.89 2.59 -29.96
CA ALA A 38 -12.64 3.77 -29.12
C ALA A 38 -12.27 3.46 -27.64
N ARG A 39 -10.97 3.41 -27.31
CA ARG A 39 -10.39 3.73 -25.98
C ARG A 39 -8.86 3.67 -26.05
N LEU A 40 -8.19 4.74 -25.63
CA LEU A 40 -6.73 4.92 -25.78
C LEU A 40 -6.00 4.86 -24.43
N LEU A 41 -6.43 3.96 -23.53
CA LEU A 41 -5.90 3.85 -22.15
C LEU A 41 -5.59 2.41 -21.68
N ASP A 42 -6.07 1.36 -22.36
CA ASP A 42 -5.94 -0.03 -21.91
C ASP A 42 -4.58 -0.69 -22.30
N GLY A 43 -3.50 0.10 -22.37
CA GLY A 43 -2.19 -0.32 -22.91
C GLY A 43 -1.00 -0.30 -21.94
N TRP A 44 -1.14 0.25 -20.73
CA TRP A 44 0.00 0.55 -19.84
C TRP A 44 0.45 -0.58 -18.90
N HIS A 45 -0.21 -1.74 -18.89
CA HIS A 45 0.14 -2.86 -17.98
C HIS A 45 0.71 -4.10 -18.69
N THR A 46 0.76 -4.11 -20.02
CA THR A 46 1.25 -5.24 -20.82
C THR A 46 2.60 -4.98 -21.53
N LEU A 47 3.04 -3.72 -21.67
CA LEU A 47 4.42 -3.40 -22.07
C LEU A 47 5.36 -3.29 -20.87
N ALA A 48 4.97 -2.55 -19.82
CA ALA A 48 5.82 -2.27 -18.64
C ALA A 48 6.21 -3.51 -17.80
N SER A 49 5.67 -4.69 -18.13
CA SER A 49 6.03 -5.98 -17.54
C SER A 49 6.98 -6.82 -18.42
N LEU A 50 7.22 -6.41 -19.66
CA LEU A 50 8.15 -7.03 -20.62
C LEU A 50 9.44 -6.21 -20.82
N LEU A 51 9.43 -4.91 -20.49
CA LEU A 51 10.62 -4.06 -20.55
C LEU A 51 11.46 -4.22 -19.26
N ASP A 52 12.25 -5.29 -19.18
CA ASP A 52 13.56 -5.26 -18.48
C ASP A 52 14.61 -4.67 -19.46
N ASP A 53 14.23 -3.58 -20.11
CA ASP A 53 15.06 -2.85 -21.06
C ASP A 53 16.28 -2.30 -20.32
N GLY A 54 17.45 -2.41 -20.96
CA GLY A 54 18.75 -2.09 -20.37
C GLY A 54 19.02 -0.61 -20.08
N GLU A 55 18.00 0.23 -19.88
CA GLU A 55 18.17 1.61 -19.44
C GLU A 55 18.94 1.65 -18.10
N ILE A 56 20.13 2.23 -18.15
CA ILE A 56 20.95 2.52 -16.98
C ILE A 56 20.39 3.80 -16.35
N PRO A 57 19.77 3.74 -15.15
CA PRO A 57 19.08 4.89 -14.58
C PRO A 57 20.06 6.02 -14.25
N LEU A 58 19.83 7.21 -14.81
CA LEU A 58 20.75 8.33 -14.69
C LEU A 58 20.79 8.89 -13.27
N PRO A 59 21.94 9.40 -12.78
CA PRO A 59 21.96 10.19 -11.55
C PRO A 59 21.05 11.41 -11.67
N PHE A 60 20.21 11.65 -10.66
CA PHE A 60 19.27 12.76 -10.68
C PHE A 60 19.97 14.14 -10.80
N HIS A 61 19.47 14.96 -11.73
CA HIS A 61 19.68 16.41 -11.73
C HIS A 61 18.41 17.15 -12.16
N SER A 62 18.30 18.43 -11.78
CA SER A 62 17.11 19.27 -11.97
C SER A 62 16.73 19.55 -13.44
N GLY A 63 17.64 19.28 -14.39
CA GLY A 63 17.43 19.47 -15.82
C GLY A 63 16.85 18.26 -16.56
N LEU A 64 16.60 17.13 -15.88
CA LEU A 64 16.12 15.92 -16.54
C LEU A 64 14.70 16.08 -17.13
N PRO A 65 14.44 15.60 -18.36
CA PRO A 65 13.11 15.63 -18.96
C PRO A 65 12.21 14.51 -18.39
N ALA A 66 10.92 14.57 -18.73
CA ALA A 66 9.96 13.51 -18.42
C ALA A 66 10.32 12.19 -19.13
N GLY A 67 9.87 11.07 -18.56
CA GLY A 67 10.12 9.71 -19.04
C GLY A 67 11.41 9.08 -18.52
N VAL A 68 12.43 9.87 -18.15
CA VAL A 68 13.75 9.35 -17.78
C VAL A 68 13.72 8.56 -16.47
N THR A 69 14.27 7.35 -16.51
CA THR A 69 14.55 6.50 -15.34
C THR A 69 15.78 7.00 -14.58
N VAL A 70 15.70 7.17 -13.25
CA VAL A 70 16.73 7.81 -12.42
C VAL A 70 17.16 7.00 -11.19
N THR A 71 18.38 7.27 -10.72
CA THR A 71 18.81 7.05 -9.33
C THR A 71 18.83 8.36 -8.55
N ILE A 72 18.39 8.33 -7.30
CA ILE A 72 18.39 9.48 -6.40
C ILE A 72 18.63 9.03 -4.95
N ASP A 73 19.36 9.82 -4.17
CA ASP A 73 19.43 9.60 -2.71
C ASP A 73 18.04 9.89 -2.12
N ALA A 74 17.43 8.89 -1.48
CA ALA A 74 16.10 9.02 -0.90
C ALA A 74 15.98 10.21 0.07
N ARG A 75 17.08 10.62 0.72
CA ARG A 75 17.12 11.75 1.67
C ARG A 75 16.88 13.12 1.01
N LEU A 76 17.03 13.23 -0.31
CA LEU A 76 16.79 14.45 -1.08
C LEU A 76 15.34 14.59 -1.57
N LEU A 77 14.55 13.51 -1.54
CA LEU A 77 13.18 13.50 -2.01
C LEU A 77 12.23 14.23 -1.05
N ARG A 78 11.46 15.19 -1.57
CA ARG A 78 10.40 15.88 -0.81
C ARG A 78 9.09 15.07 -0.81
N PRO A 79 8.46 14.85 0.36
CA PRO A 79 7.15 14.23 0.45
C PRO A 79 5.98 15.08 -0.08
N THR A 80 5.08 14.44 -0.82
CA THR A 80 3.81 15.01 -1.32
C THR A 80 2.60 14.69 -0.43
N GLN A 81 2.82 14.16 0.76
CA GLN A 81 1.79 13.96 1.79
C GLN A 81 2.40 14.16 3.18
N SER A 82 1.57 14.35 4.21
CA SER A 82 2.02 14.61 5.59
C SER A 82 2.17 13.36 6.48
N VAL A 83 1.50 12.26 6.14
CA VAL A 83 1.40 11.06 6.99
C VAL A 83 1.67 9.76 6.24
N VAL A 84 2.11 8.74 6.96
CA VAL A 84 2.23 7.35 6.51
C VAL A 84 1.77 6.42 7.62
N GLY A 85 1.39 5.18 7.29
CA GLY A 85 1.16 4.16 8.32
C GLY A 85 2.49 3.59 8.81
N PHE A 86 2.89 3.89 10.05
CA PHE A 86 4.19 3.47 10.60
C PHE A 86 4.31 1.93 10.70
N ARG A 87 3.19 1.19 10.75
CA ARG A 87 3.23 -0.29 10.69
C ARG A 87 3.63 -0.81 9.31
N GLU A 88 3.14 -0.17 8.24
CA GLU A 88 3.56 -0.47 6.87
C GLU A 88 5.03 -0.05 6.64
N VAL A 89 5.47 1.07 7.23
CA VAL A 89 6.89 1.50 7.22
C VAL A 89 7.78 0.46 7.91
N ALA A 90 7.47 0.04 9.13
CA ALA A 90 8.28 -0.91 9.90
C ALA A 90 8.41 -2.27 9.20
N ALA A 91 7.32 -2.80 8.62
CA ALA A 91 7.35 -4.03 7.83
C ALA A 91 8.26 -3.88 6.60
N LYS A 92 8.15 -2.76 5.86
CA LYS A 92 9.02 -2.46 4.71
C LYS A 92 10.48 -2.30 5.13
N ARG A 93 10.77 -1.67 6.28
CA ARG A 93 12.11 -1.44 6.83
C ARG A 93 12.81 -2.77 7.08
N LYS A 94 12.19 -3.67 7.84
CA LYS A 94 12.69 -5.02 8.10
C LYS A 94 12.92 -5.81 6.80
N ASN A 95 12.00 -5.69 5.84
CA ASN A 95 12.12 -6.31 4.52
C ASN A 95 13.26 -5.70 3.66
N ILE A 96 13.71 -4.47 3.92
CA ILE A 96 14.89 -3.84 3.31
C ILE A 96 16.16 -4.34 4.02
N GLU A 97 16.20 -4.29 5.34
CA GLU A 97 17.34 -4.70 6.18
C GLU A 97 17.72 -6.17 5.94
N SER A 98 16.74 -7.08 5.95
CA SER A 98 16.93 -8.54 5.74
C SER A 98 17.42 -8.95 4.34
N LYS A 99 17.49 -8.03 3.36
CA LYS A 99 18.01 -8.34 2.01
C LYS A 99 19.49 -7.98 1.89
N SER A 100 20.29 -8.92 1.38
CA SER A 100 21.64 -8.62 0.88
C SER A 100 21.60 -7.53 -0.19
N ARG A 101 22.69 -6.75 -0.33
CA ARG A 101 22.74 -5.55 -1.20
C ARG A 101 22.19 -5.80 -2.61
N ARG A 102 22.57 -6.90 -3.28
CA ARG A 102 22.05 -7.27 -4.62
C ARG A 102 20.53 -7.50 -4.62
N LYS A 103 19.99 -8.24 -3.63
CA LYS A 103 18.54 -8.47 -3.49
C LYS A 103 17.79 -7.18 -3.14
N ARG A 104 18.40 -6.28 -2.36
CA ARG A 104 17.85 -4.97 -1.98
C ARG A 104 17.75 -4.04 -3.18
N VAL A 105 18.82 -3.87 -3.96
CA VAL A 105 18.83 -3.05 -5.19
C VAL A 105 17.82 -3.57 -6.22
N ALA A 106 17.77 -4.89 -6.47
CA ALA A 106 16.79 -5.47 -7.39
C ALA A 106 15.33 -5.26 -6.93
N TRP A 107 15.07 -5.29 -5.61
CA TRP A 107 13.76 -5.00 -5.06
C TRP A 107 13.40 -3.50 -5.16
N LEU A 108 14.36 -2.60 -4.92
CA LEU A 108 14.16 -1.16 -5.04
C LEU A 108 13.94 -0.72 -6.50
N ARG A 109 14.60 -1.34 -7.49
CA ARG A 109 14.27 -1.15 -8.91
C ARG A 109 12.81 -1.51 -9.22
N LYS A 110 12.33 -2.65 -8.70
CA LYS A 110 10.90 -3.06 -8.75
C LYS A 110 9.97 -2.24 -7.84
N LYS A 111 10.49 -1.16 -7.24
CA LYS A 111 9.78 -0.11 -6.49
C LYS A 111 10.23 1.29 -6.94
N SER A 112 10.57 1.44 -8.23
CA SER A 112 10.76 2.73 -8.89
C SER A 112 9.59 3.67 -8.58
N VAL A 113 9.88 4.86 -8.06
CA VAL A 113 8.86 5.85 -7.70
C VAL A 113 8.65 6.92 -8.77
N PRO A 114 7.41 7.39 -8.98
CA PRO A 114 7.17 8.58 -9.78
C PRO A 114 7.73 9.83 -9.07
N VAL A 115 8.45 10.69 -9.80
CA VAL A 115 9.03 11.94 -9.30
C VAL A 115 8.66 13.12 -10.21
N VAL A 116 8.30 14.25 -9.62
CA VAL A 116 8.12 15.53 -10.32
C VAL A 116 9.23 16.50 -9.89
N ILE A 117 9.91 17.11 -10.85
CA ILE A 117 10.89 18.16 -10.56
C ILE A 117 10.12 19.48 -10.43
N GLY A 118 9.95 19.95 -9.19
CA GLY A 118 9.25 21.19 -8.87
C GLY A 118 10.15 22.43 -8.88
N PRO A 119 9.58 23.61 -8.57
CA PRO A 119 10.25 24.90 -8.62
C PRO A 119 11.62 24.91 -7.92
N GLY A 120 12.62 25.50 -8.58
CA GLY A 120 14.01 25.49 -8.09
C GLY A 120 14.72 24.13 -8.22
N GLY A 121 14.18 23.19 -9.00
CA GLY A 121 14.79 21.89 -9.27
C GLY A 121 14.52 20.81 -8.22
N VAL A 122 13.56 21.04 -7.32
CA VAL A 122 13.31 20.19 -6.14
C VAL A 122 12.58 18.89 -6.53
N PRO A 123 13.11 17.69 -6.21
CA PRO A 123 12.47 16.43 -6.57
C PRO A 123 11.38 16.02 -5.57
N TRP A 124 10.12 16.06 -5.99
CA TRP A 124 8.95 15.64 -5.22
C TRP A 124 8.55 14.21 -5.61
N MET A 125 8.59 13.27 -4.66
CA MET A 125 8.10 11.89 -4.91
C MET A 125 6.58 11.84 -4.82
N VAL A 126 5.94 11.26 -5.84
CA VAL A 126 4.47 11.24 -5.97
C VAL A 126 3.83 10.00 -5.32
N ASP A 127 4.54 8.88 -5.25
CA ASP A 127 4.18 7.68 -4.49
C ASP A 127 5.45 7.04 -3.89
N GLY A 128 5.27 6.01 -3.06
CA GLY A 128 6.36 5.23 -2.48
C GLY A 128 6.79 5.71 -1.10
N HIS A 129 6.11 6.71 -0.51
CA HIS A 129 6.48 7.36 0.76
C HIS A 129 6.81 6.37 1.87
N HIS A 130 6.01 5.29 2.00
CA HIS A 130 6.22 4.24 3.00
C HIS A 130 7.49 3.42 2.74
N THR A 131 7.82 3.17 1.46
CA THR A 131 9.02 2.42 1.03
C THR A 131 10.28 3.28 1.19
N LEU A 132 10.20 4.56 0.84
CA LEU A 132 11.33 5.47 0.91
C LEU A 132 11.61 5.93 2.34
N ARG A 133 10.58 6.17 3.15
CA ARG A 133 10.72 6.38 4.60
C ARG A 133 11.42 5.19 5.24
N ALA A 134 10.97 3.97 4.93
CA ALA A 134 11.59 2.74 5.40
C ALA A 134 13.05 2.58 4.93
N LEU A 135 13.38 3.02 3.71
CA LEU A 135 14.77 3.00 3.20
C LEU A 135 15.67 3.98 3.96
N VAL A 136 15.18 5.19 4.26
CA VAL A 136 15.94 6.18 5.04
C VAL A 136 16.12 5.73 6.49
N GLU A 137 15.07 5.17 7.12
CA GLU A 137 15.14 4.65 8.50
C GLU A 137 15.96 3.36 8.67
N ALA A 138 16.02 2.50 7.66
CA ALA A 138 16.70 1.21 7.74
C ALA A 138 18.19 1.33 8.09
N ASP A 139 18.72 0.39 8.85
CA ASP A 139 20.16 0.33 9.16
C ASP A 139 20.96 -0.19 7.96
N VAL A 140 21.08 0.68 6.95
CA VAL A 140 21.66 0.41 5.64
C VAL A 140 22.34 1.69 5.13
N GLY A 141 23.62 1.61 4.79
CA GLY A 141 24.37 2.77 4.29
C GLY A 141 23.96 3.23 2.88
N ASP A 142 23.51 2.30 2.03
CA ASP A 142 23.05 2.59 0.67
C ASP A 142 21.60 3.09 0.70
N LYS A 143 21.39 4.40 0.49
CA LYS A 143 20.09 5.09 0.47
C LYS A 143 19.55 5.34 -0.95
N THR A 144 20.12 4.68 -1.96
CA THR A 144 19.74 4.88 -3.37
C THR A 144 18.31 4.41 -3.63
N ALA A 145 17.42 5.34 -3.96
CA ALA A 145 16.13 5.07 -4.56
C ALA A 145 16.24 5.03 -6.08
N PHE A 146 15.32 4.29 -6.70
CA PHE A 146 15.07 4.34 -8.13
C PHE A 146 13.77 5.08 -8.38
N GLY A 147 13.69 5.80 -9.50
CA GLY A 147 12.48 6.52 -9.87
C GLY A 147 12.38 6.77 -11.37
N HIS A 148 11.33 7.47 -11.76
CA HIS A 148 11.13 7.97 -13.12
C HIS A 148 10.54 9.38 -13.08
N ILE A 149 10.99 10.27 -13.96
CA ILE A 149 10.52 11.66 -13.99
C ILE A 149 9.16 11.70 -14.70
N LEU A 150 8.08 12.01 -13.97
CA LEU A 150 6.76 12.25 -14.55
C LEU A 150 6.72 13.58 -15.32
N ALA A 151 7.33 14.62 -14.73
CA ALA A 151 7.37 15.95 -15.32
C ALA A 151 8.53 16.78 -14.77
N ASN A 152 9.07 17.66 -15.61
CA ASN A 152 9.93 18.76 -15.18
C ASN A 152 9.12 20.07 -15.20
N TRP A 153 8.84 20.60 -14.01
CA TRP A 153 8.12 21.84 -13.73
C TRP A 153 9.01 22.81 -12.94
N SER A 154 10.34 22.70 -13.07
CA SER A 154 11.32 23.48 -12.29
C SER A 154 11.29 24.99 -12.53
N GLY A 155 10.82 25.41 -13.71
CA GLY A 155 10.62 26.83 -14.08
C GLY A 155 9.19 27.35 -13.88
N LEU A 156 8.30 26.63 -13.18
CA LEU A 156 6.95 27.15 -12.86
C LEU A 156 6.94 27.99 -11.59
N ASP A 157 6.03 28.98 -11.53
CA ASP A 157 5.66 29.62 -10.28
C ASP A 157 5.09 28.61 -9.28
N SER A 158 5.40 28.79 -7.99
CA SER A 158 4.89 27.96 -6.90
C SER A 158 3.37 27.78 -6.93
N ALA A 159 2.61 28.85 -7.22
CA ALA A 159 1.16 28.80 -7.32
C ALA A 159 0.64 27.97 -8.52
N VAL A 160 1.37 27.92 -9.63
CA VAL A 160 1.04 27.11 -10.82
C VAL A 160 1.44 25.66 -10.58
N PHE A 161 2.62 25.42 -10.03
CA PHE A 161 3.09 24.10 -9.61
C PHE A 161 2.11 23.41 -8.64
N TRP A 162 1.73 24.08 -7.55
CA TRP A 162 0.77 23.54 -6.58
C TRP A 162 -0.67 23.44 -7.11
N ARG A 163 -0.98 24.05 -8.26
CA ARG A 163 -2.22 23.77 -9.00
C ARG A 163 -2.10 22.44 -9.75
N ARG A 164 -1.08 22.30 -10.61
CA ARG A 164 -0.83 21.09 -11.40
C ARG A 164 -0.65 19.83 -10.54
N MET A 165 0.06 19.93 -9.41
CA MET A 165 0.22 18.82 -8.47
C MET A 165 -1.11 18.32 -7.91
N ARG A 166 -2.12 19.19 -7.73
CA ARG A 166 -3.47 18.78 -7.31
C ARG A 166 -4.30 18.25 -8.48
N GLU A 167 -4.26 18.92 -9.63
CA GLU A 167 -5.01 18.55 -10.83
C GLU A 167 -4.63 17.15 -11.35
N ASN A 168 -3.37 16.73 -11.15
CA ASN A 168 -2.88 15.40 -11.54
C ASN A 168 -2.95 14.35 -10.39
N ASN A 169 -3.55 14.67 -9.24
CA ASN A 169 -3.53 13.84 -8.03
C ASN A 169 -2.12 13.44 -7.53
N TYR A 170 -1.12 14.30 -7.77
CA TYR A 170 0.27 14.08 -7.36
C TYR A 170 0.59 14.51 -5.92
N VAL A 171 -0.41 14.98 -5.15
CA VAL A 171 -0.22 15.48 -3.78
C VAL A 171 -1.45 15.22 -2.90
N TYR A 172 -1.24 14.65 -1.70
CA TYR A 172 -2.29 14.40 -0.70
C TYR A 172 -2.27 15.49 0.39
N LEU A 173 -3.05 16.55 0.15
CA LEU A 173 -3.13 17.74 1.00
C LEU A 173 -4.34 17.70 1.94
N GLN A 174 -4.46 16.66 2.76
CA GLN A 174 -5.53 16.53 3.76
C GLN A 174 -4.96 16.15 5.13
N VAL A 175 -5.55 16.71 6.19
CA VAL A 175 -5.26 16.32 7.57
C VAL A 175 -6.15 15.11 7.94
N PRO A 176 -5.57 13.98 8.40
CA PRO A 176 -6.33 12.79 8.80
C PRO A 176 -7.49 13.11 9.76
N GLY A 177 -8.67 12.54 9.49
CA GLY A 177 -9.87 12.76 10.31
C GLY A 177 -10.45 14.18 10.27
N SER A 178 -9.95 15.04 9.37
CA SER A 178 -10.41 16.42 9.23
C SER A 178 -10.89 16.73 7.82
N ARG A 179 -11.82 17.69 7.73
CA ARG A 179 -12.24 18.31 6.46
C ARG A 179 -11.27 19.41 6.00
N THR A 180 -10.32 19.79 6.86
CA THR A 180 -9.33 20.85 6.57
C THR A 180 -8.25 20.34 5.61
N ARG A 181 -8.08 21.05 4.49
CA ARG A 181 -6.95 20.82 3.57
C ARG A 181 -5.66 21.35 4.18
N LEU A 182 -4.57 20.61 3.96
CA LEU A 182 -3.23 21.03 4.37
C LEU A 182 -2.68 22.06 3.36
N SER A 183 -2.06 23.14 3.85
CA SER A 183 -1.28 24.03 2.97
C SER A 183 -0.04 23.29 2.46
N PRO A 184 0.37 23.41 1.19
CA PRO A 184 1.60 22.80 0.69
C PRO A 184 2.86 23.21 1.48
N ALA A 185 2.87 24.44 2.02
CA ALA A 185 3.95 24.93 2.89
C ALA A 185 4.02 24.22 4.27
N ARG A 186 3.07 23.33 4.58
CA ARG A 186 3.07 22.43 5.74
C ARG A 186 3.31 20.97 5.37
N LEU A 187 3.70 20.67 4.12
CA LEU A 187 4.25 19.35 3.80
C LEU A 187 5.58 19.14 4.55
N PRO A 188 5.92 17.91 4.94
CA PRO A 188 7.17 17.64 5.64
C PRO A 188 8.37 17.88 4.70
N VAL A 189 9.52 18.31 5.23
CA VAL A 189 10.70 18.61 4.39
C VAL A 189 11.55 17.37 4.14
N SER A 190 11.67 16.49 5.13
CA SER A 190 12.29 15.17 5.03
C SER A 190 11.24 14.06 5.01
N LEU A 191 11.59 12.91 4.44
CA LEU A 191 10.86 11.66 4.67
C LEU A 191 10.69 11.37 6.16
N LEU A 192 11.71 11.65 6.98
CA LEU A 192 11.71 11.40 8.42
C LEU A 192 10.67 12.25 9.19
N ASP A 193 10.19 13.33 8.58
CA ASP A 193 9.19 14.24 9.19
C ASP A 193 7.74 13.80 8.93
N LEU A 194 7.52 12.75 8.11
CA LEU A 194 6.21 12.11 7.94
C LEU A 194 5.71 11.55 9.29
N GLN A 195 4.45 11.86 9.64
CA GLN A 195 3.83 11.42 10.91
C GLN A 195 3.03 10.11 10.74
N ASP A 196 2.71 9.42 11.84
CA ASP A 196 1.87 8.19 11.78
C ASP A 196 0.39 8.54 11.57
N ASP A 197 -0.26 7.82 10.66
CA ASP A 197 -1.72 7.64 10.71
C ASP A 197 -2.03 6.15 11.01
N PRO A 198 -2.49 5.83 12.23
CA PRO A 198 -2.86 4.48 12.62
C PRO A 198 -3.95 3.85 11.74
N TRP A 199 -4.85 4.65 11.16
CA TRP A 199 -5.89 4.16 10.26
C TRP A 199 -5.37 3.94 8.84
N ARG A 200 -4.34 4.67 8.40
CA ARG A 200 -3.59 4.33 7.19
C ARG A 200 -2.77 3.06 7.37
N SER A 201 -2.27 2.78 8.59
CA SER A 201 -1.71 1.46 8.94
C SER A 201 -2.76 0.34 8.92
N LEU A 202 -3.96 0.60 9.44
CA LEU A 202 -5.08 -0.35 9.44
C LEU A 202 -5.53 -0.70 8.01
N ALA A 203 -5.80 0.31 7.16
CA ALA A 203 -6.22 0.11 5.78
C ALA A 203 -5.21 -0.71 4.95
N TRP A 204 -3.90 -0.56 5.23
CA TRP A 204 -2.87 -1.42 4.66
C TRP A 204 -3.02 -2.87 5.08
N ALA A 205 -3.18 -3.16 6.38
CA ALA A 205 -3.32 -4.52 6.90
C ALA A 205 -4.60 -5.21 6.35
N VAL A 206 -5.72 -4.48 6.29
CA VAL A 206 -6.99 -4.97 5.75
C VAL A 206 -6.88 -5.29 4.25
N GLY A 207 -6.31 -4.40 3.44
CA GLY A 207 -6.05 -4.67 2.01
C GLY A 207 -4.98 -5.75 1.79
N LYS A 208 -4.11 -6.00 2.78
CA LYS A 208 -3.15 -7.12 2.78
C LYS A 208 -3.79 -8.48 3.07
N ALA A 209 -5.00 -8.50 3.61
CA ALA A 209 -5.84 -9.69 3.87
C ALA A 209 -6.91 -9.94 2.79
N GLY A 210 -6.90 -9.18 1.68
CA GLY A 210 -7.70 -9.47 0.48
C GLY A 210 -9.18 -9.11 0.53
N VAL A 211 -9.70 -8.58 1.64
CA VAL A 211 -11.14 -8.24 1.78
C VAL A 211 -11.60 -7.01 0.98
N TYR A 212 -10.65 -6.33 0.31
CA TYR A 212 -10.92 -5.37 -0.77
C TYR A 212 -9.78 -5.43 -1.80
N GLU A 213 -10.08 -5.23 -3.07
CA GLU A 213 -9.08 -5.25 -4.15
C GLU A 213 -8.15 -4.03 -4.04
N VAL A 214 -6.83 -4.23 -4.03
CA VAL A 214 -5.87 -3.12 -4.04
C VAL A 214 -5.58 -2.66 -5.48
N GLN A 215 -6.19 -1.54 -5.87
CA GLN A 215 -6.25 -1.08 -7.26
C GLN A 215 -5.16 -0.05 -7.56
N ASN A 216 -4.13 -0.43 -8.32
CA ASN A 216 -2.95 0.41 -8.58
C ASN A 216 -3.25 1.72 -9.35
N HIS A 217 -4.38 1.80 -10.06
CA HIS A 217 -4.80 2.99 -10.80
C HIS A 217 -5.61 3.98 -9.95
N VAL A 218 -5.99 3.63 -8.71
CA VAL A 218 -6.79 4.49 -7.83
C VAL A 218 -5.88 5.27 -6.88
N PHE A 219 -5.72 6.56 -7.17
CA PHE A 219 -5.02 7.48 -6.26
C PHE A 219 -5.61 7.43 -4.86
N PHE A 220 -4.73 7.42 -3.86
CA PHE A 220 -5.09 7.52 -2.43
C PHE A 220 -6.06 6.46 -1.89
N GLN A 221 -6.26 5.32 -2.58
CA GLN A 221 -7.22 4.27 -2.21
C GLN A 221 -7.22 3.92 -0.70
N LYS A 222 -6.02 3.68 -0.13
CA LYS A 222 -5.81 3.33 1.29
C LYS A 222 -6.12 4.47 2.27
N PHE A 223 -6.19 5.73 1.82
CA PHE A 223 -6.67 6.85 2.64
C PHE A 223 -8.20 6.91 2.68
N HIS A 224 -8.90 6.61 1.58
CA HIS A 224 -10.37 6.50 1.60
C HIS A 224 -10.83 5.40 2.57
N TRP A 225 -10.18 4.24 2.53
CA TRP A 225 -10.38 3.17 3.51
C TRP A 225 -9.99 3.59 4.95
N ALA A 226 -8.89 4.33 5.14
CA ALA A 226 -8.51 4.84 6.46
C ALA A 226 -9.59 5.76 7.07
N GLU A 227 -10.11 6.73 6.32
CA GLU A 227 -11.16 7.64 6.80
C GLU A 227 -12.50 6.92 7.05
N PHE A 228 -12.85 5.91 6.23
CA PHE A 228 -14.01 5.06 6.48
C PHE A 228 -13.93 4.33 7.82
N PHE A 229 -12.76 3.74 8.14
CA PHE A 229 -12.53 3.09 9.44
C PHE A 229 -12.42 4.11 10.59
N ARG A 230 -11.92 5.32 10.35
CA ARG A 230 -11.67 6.33 11.40
C ARG A 230 -12.91 6.73 12.17
N VAL A 231 -14.05 6.86 11.48
CA VAL A 231 -15.34 7.21 12.09
C VAL A 231 -16.15 6.00 12.58
N ARG A 232 -15.57 4.79 12.53
CA ARG A 232 -16.25 3.51 12.88
C ARG A 232 -15.50 2.66 13.90
N ILE A 233 -14.18 2.81 14.02
CA ILE A 233 -13.34 1.96 14.88
C ILE A 233 -12.44 2.84 15.75
N THR A 234 -12.73 2.83 17.06
CA THR A 234 -11.89 3.40 18.11
C THR A 234 -11.03 2.31 18.72
N TRP A 235 -9.70 2.48 18.75
CA TRP A 235 -8.80 1.59 19.50
C TRP A 235 -7.63 2.36 20.15
N ASP A 236 -7.15 1.85 21.29
CA ASP A 236 -5.86 2.25 21.87
C ASP A 236 -4.72 1.70 21.01
N ASN A 237 -4.06 2.56 20.22
CA ASN A 237 -2.98 2.16 19.30
C ASN A 237 -1.67 1.76 20.02
N SER A 238 -1.52 2.02 21.32
CA SER A 238 -0.27 1.75 22.05
C SER A 238 0.08 0.26 22.14
N ARG A 239 -0.92 -0.64 22.08
CA ARG A 239 -0.72 -2.10 22.24
C ARG A 239 -1.01 -2.87 20.95
N LYS A 240 -0.05 -3.72 20.54
CA LYS A 240 -0.14 -4.60 19.36
C LYS A 240 -1.41 -5.46 19.33
N LYS A 241 -1.83 -6.01 20.48
CA LYS A 241 -3.06 -6.80 20.61
C LYS A 241 -4.35 -6.03 20.26
N ASN A 242 -4.36 -4.71 20.45
CA ASN A 242 -5.50 -3.87 20.10
C ASN A 242 -5.55 -3.64 18.59
N PHE A 243 -4.41 -3.51 17.93
CA PHE A 243 -4.33 -3.40 16.47
C PHE A 243 -4.86 -4.67 15.77
N ARG A 244 -4.52 -5.88 16.24
CA ARG A 244 -5.11 -7.12 15.68
C ARG A 244 -6.64 -7.14 15.77
N ARG A 245 -7.20 -6.70 16.92
CA ARG A 245 -8.66 -6.56 17.09
C ARG A 245 -9.25 -5.52 16.14
N ALA A 246 -8.59 -4.38 15.96
CA ALA A 246 -9.01 -3.36 15.01
C ALA A 246 -8.98 -3.87 13.56
N VAL A 247 -8.00 -4.68 13.17
CA VAL A 247 -7.96 -5.35 11.84
C VAL A 247 -9.15 -6.28 11.65
N ALA A 248 -9.48 -7.14 12.62
CA ALA A 248 -10.65 -8.02 12.54
C ALA A 248 -11.96 -7.23 12.35
N THR A 249 -12.22 -6.24 13.21
CA THR A 249 -13.41 -5.37 13.09
C THR A 249 -13.43 -4.56 11.79
N ALA A 250 -12.26 -4.18 11.26
CA ALA A 250 -12.17 -3.48 9.98
C ALA A 250 -12.46 -4.40 8.78
N MET A 251 -12.09 -5.68 8.86
CA MET A 251 -12.45 -6.67 7.85
C MET A 251 -13.96 -6.95 7.85
N GLU A 252 -14.56 -7.12 9.04
CA GLU A 252 -16.02 -7.22 9.20
C GLU A 252 -16.74 -6.02 8.58
N LEU A 253 -16.30 -4.80 8.89
CA LEU A 253 -16.87 -3.56 8.34
C LEU A 253 -16.65 -3.40 6.83
N ALA A 254 -15.52 -3.86 6.29
CA ALA A 254 -15.23 -3.80 4.85
C ALA A 254 -16.21 -4.62 4.03
N CYS A 255 -16.65 -5.78 4.53
CA CYS A 255 -17.64 -6.62 3.85
C CYS A 255 -19.08 -6.07 3.92
N THR A 256 -19.34 -4.98 4.64
CA THR A 256 -20.71 -4.42 4.76
C THR A 256 -21.09 -3.52 3.58
N PRO A 257 -22.39 -3.40 3.23
CA PRO A 257 -22.88 -2.42 2.26
C PRO A 257 -22.51 -0.96 2.57
N ALA A 258 -22.17 -0.63 3.82
CA ALA A 258 -21.70 0.71 4.18
C ALA A 258 -20.37 1.08 3.51
N ALA A 259 -19.57 0.09 3.11
CA ALA A 259 -18.30 0.26 2.39
C ALA A 259 -18.45 0.26 0.85
N SER A 260 -19.65 0.02 0.31
CA SER A 260 -19.91 -0.13 -1.15
C SER A 260 -19.55 1.07 -2.03
N HIS A 261 -19.37 2.25 -1.43
CA HIS A 261 -18.92 3.47 -2.11
C HIS A 261 -17.39 3.61 -2.19
N LEU A 262 -16.62 2.65 -1.66
CA LEU A 262 -15.17 2.68 -1.61
C LEU A 262 -14.53 1.94 -2.80
N PRO A 263 -13.43 2.47 -3.36
CA PRO A 263 -12.72 1.81 -4.45
C PRO A 263 -12.16 0.45 -4.00
N GLY A 264 -12.39 -0.57 -4.82
CA GLY A 264 -12.00 -1.96 -4.56
C GLY A 264 -12.91 -2.73 -3.60
N TRP A 265 -14.06 -2.18 -3.18
CA TRP A 265 -15.02 -2.92 -2.36
C TRP A 265 -15.51 -4.19 -3.05
N LEU A 266 -15.60 -5.29 -2.30
CA LEU A 266 -16.09 -6.58 -2.77
C LEU A 266 -17.46 -6.88 -2.13
N PRO A 267 -18.47 -7.32 -2.90
CA PRO A 267 -19.74 -7.78 -2.34
C PRO A 267 -19.56 -8.96 -1.38
N SER A 268 -20.42 -9.00 -0.35
CA SER A 268 -20.48 -10.11 0.61
C SER A 268 -20.93 -11.40 -0.08
N GLY A 269 -19.97 -12.16 -0.60
CA GLY A 269 -20.17 -13.36 -1.41
C GLY A 269 -19.04 -13.63 -2.41
N GLU A 270 -18.27 -12.59 -2.79
CA GLU A 270 -17.17 -12.69 -3.77
C GLU A 270 -15.78 -12.52 -3.15
N ALA A 271 -15.70 -12.28 -1.84
CA ALA A 271 -14.44 -12.28 -1.12
C ALA A 271 -13.95 -13.73 -0.92
N ASP A 272 -13.02 -14.18 -1.75
CA ASP A 272 -12.21 -15.41 -1.60
C ASP A 272 -11.23 -15.33 -0.40
N ALA A 273 -11.67 -14.70 0.70
CA ALA A 273 -10.94 -14.55 1.96
C ALA A 273 -11.00 -15.87 2.74
N ASN A 274 -10.19 -16.85 2.31
CA ASN A 274 -9.91 -18.06 3.08
C ASN A 274 -9.55 -17.69 4.54
N PRO A 275 -10.24 -18.21 5.56
CA PRO A 275 -9.91 -17.93 6.96
C PRO A 275 -8.46 -18.27 7.31
N GLU A 276 -7.87 -19.30 6.69
CA GLU A 276 -6.46 -19.64 6.89
C GLU A 276 -5.51 -18.63 6.21
N ASP A 277 -5.91 -17.94 5.13
CA ASP A 277 -5.13 -16.85 4.52
C ASP A 277 -5.35 -15.51 5.22
N ALA A 278 -6.52 -15.29 5.85
CA ALA A 278 -6.74 -14.17 6.76
C ALA A 278 -5.93 -14.34 8.06
N GLU A 279 -5.96 -15.54 8.64
CA GLU A 279 -5.12 -15.89 9.79
C GLU A 279 -3.64 -15.95 9.39
N THR A 280 -3.28 -16.38 8.17
CA THR A 280 -1.91 -16.30 7.64
C THR A 280 -1.53 -14.87 7.24
N ALA A 281 -2.45 -13.96 6.95
CA ALA A 281 -2.14 -12.53 6.82
C ALA A 281 -1.86 -11.90 8.21
N LEU A 282 -2.64 -12.28 9.23
CA LEU A 282 -2.35 -11.92 10.63
C LEU A 282 -1.06 -12.57 11.14
N LEU A 283 -0.78 -13.83 10.80
CA LEU A 283 0.40 -14.59 11.23
C LEU A 283 1.64 -14.27 10.40
N ALA A 284 1.53 -13.92 9.11
CA ALA A 284 2.65 -13.38 8.34
C ALA A 284 2.98 -11.96 8.83
N THR A 285 1.97 -11.11 9.10
CA THR A 285 2.25 -9.85 9.77
C THR A 285 2.76 -10.06 11.20
N ASP A 286 2.33 -11.09 11.93
CA ASP A 286 2.89 -11.43 13.25
C ASP A 286 4.23 -12.19 13.20
N LEU A 287 4.66 -12.83 12.12
CA LEU A 287 6.02 -13.38 11.96
C LEU A 287 6.98 -12.30 11.47
N GLU A 288 6.55 -11.48 10.51
CA GLU A 288 7.26 -10.27 10.12
C GLU A 288 7.40 -9.32 11.33
N LEU A 289 6.40 -9.24 12.21
CA LEU A 289 6.47 -8.44 13.45
C LEU A 289 7.18 -9.17 14.61
N ALA A 290 6.96 -10.46 14.88
CA ALA A 290 7.58 -11.17 16.01
C ALA A 290 9.10 -11.33 15.83
N ALA A 291 9.55 -11.69 14.62
CA ALA A 291 10.97 -11.65 14.29
C ALA A 291 11.48 -10.22 14.00
N ALA A 292 10.70 -9.17 14.33
CA ALA A 292 11.15 -7.79 14.51
C ALA A 292 11.05 -7.35 15.99
N LEU A 293 10.79 -8.30 16.91
CA LEU A 293 10.57 -8.08 18.34
C LEU A 293 11.39 -9.01 19.23
N GLN A 294 12.24 -9.85 18.64
CA GLN A 294 13.39 -10.50 19.31
C GLN A 294 14.67 -9.67 19.08
N GLY A 295 14.53 -8.35 19.19
CA GLY A 295 15.53 -7.33 18.83
C GLY A 295 15.53 -6.14 19.79
N VAL A 296 15.32 -6.42 21.07
CA VAL A 296 15.56 -5.57 22.25
C VAL A 296 16.12 -6.49 23.32
#